data_AF-A0A357ZHL1-F1
#
_entry.id   AF-A0A357ZHL1-F1
#
_cell.length_a   1.000
_cell.length_b   1.000
_cell.length_c   1.000
_cell.angle_alpha   90.00
_cell.angle_beta   90.00
_cell.angle_gamma   90.00
#
_symmetry.space_group_name_H-M   'P 1'
#
loop_
_entity.id
_entity.type
_entity.pdbx_description
1 polymer ?
#
loop_
_entity_poly.entity_id
_entity_poly.type
_entity_poly.pdbx_seq_one_letter_code
_entity_poly.pdbx_strand_id
1 'polypeptide(L)'
;MKGKFGFLSWFAMALMLLVGAQTTLAEEQAVPAAAPVAETAGGDITINLDKTSLNNGGEIKITGKAPAGKAVYLEIYNDSHKVRASRFDKDVIKDPANGGGGSDKFYVDTMKKKPGDRPYVFYQTMEMPAFYRILAPEDKKDAFAAEKKKGGKWSVSALIKDLGAADAFDVPAQAKIEYYQSTLLSSIIGSRGQDLGELEAKDVRIRAMQLLKARFRSIDKVFGTNVKIQPDGSYEATLKMSSGNSPGNYKVIAIVDKDTKAEANFSNEVSFPTVYLPNAGTSMNLIWPFVITLVIAIFGVMMGAGGGFIMNPVFAQVFPALPHPYIAGTVTPTVLFSQGSGIYNYSKIKFISWKLGVGIGLAMVLGGIIGPGLTEKITMDEFKWVFGWILIVLAALMFWQTTPGYLAKNKKEQAILKEFKKRAEEAAKAKQA
;
A
#
# COMPACT_ATOMS: atom_id res chain seq x y z
N MET A 1 40.60 5.14 32.34
CA MET A 1 39.23 4.86 32.82
C MET A 1 38.36 4.45 31.64
N LYS A 2 38.00 3.17 31.52
CA LYS A 2 37.12 2.65 30.45
C LYS A 2 35.69 2.59 31.00
N GLY A 3 34.87 3.59 30.70
CA GLY A 3 33.46 3.61 31.10
C GLY A 3 32.68 2.53 30.35
N LYS A 4 32.05 1.62 31.09
CA LYS A 4 31.10 0.64 30.56
C LYS A 4 29.83 1.37 30.12
N PHE A 5 29.73 1.73 28.85
CA PHE A 5 28.45 2.10 28.23
C PHE A 5 27.60 0.83 28.12
N GLY A 6 26.71 0.62 29.08
CA GLY A 6 25.82 -0.54 29.15
C GLY A 6 24.66 -0.45 28.16
N PHE A 7 24.02 -1.59 27.92
CA PHE A 7 22.79 -1.70 27.11
C PHE A 7 21.70 -0.69 27.54
N LEU A 8 21.61 -0.38 28.84
CA LEU A 8 20.68 0.59 29.39
C LEU A 8 20.92 2.02 28.89
N SER A 9 22.19 2.41 28.69
CA SER A 9 22.56 3.71 28.12
C SER A 9 22.28 3.80 26.62
N TRP A 10 22.36 2.68 25.88
CA TRP A 10 21.91 2.62 24.48
C TRP A 10 20.39 2.70 24.37
N PHE A 11 19.68 2.02 25.27
CA PHE A 11 18.22 2.07 25.34
C PHE A 11 17.72 3.46 25.74
N ALA A 12 18.35 4.09 26.73
CA ALA A 12 18.05 5.46 27.15
C ALA A 12 18.37 6.50 26.06
N MET A 13 19.45 6.30 25.29
CA MET A 13 19.79 7.18 24.17
C MET A 13 18.84 6.98 22.97
N ALA A 14 18.40 5.74 22.70
CA ALA A 14 17.36 5.46 21.72
C ALA A 14 15.99 6.04 22.14
N LEU A 15 15.67 5.99 23.44
CA LEU A 15 14.47 6.61 24.01
C LEU A 15 14.56 8.15 23.97
N MET A 16 15.73 8.74 24.27
CA MET A 16 15.97 10.18 24.15
C MET A 16 15.97 10.67 22.70
N LEU A 17 16.39 9.85 21.73
CA LEU A 17 16.27 10.17 20.31
C LEU A 17 14.81 10.05 19.82
N LEU A 18 14.03 9.12 20.39
CA LEU A 18 12.58 9.02 20.15
C LEU A 18 11.80 10.20 20.75
N VAL A 19 12.23 10.74 21.90
CA VAL A 19 11.61 11.91 22.55
C VAL A 19 12.16 13.22 21.97
N GLY A 20 13.45 13.30 21.65
CA GLY A 20 14.09 14.49 21.08
C GLY A 20 13.80 14.71 19.60
N ALA A 21 13.31 13.69 18.88
CA ALA A 21 12.74 13.86 17.55
C ALA A 21 11.31 14.45 17.57
N GLN A 22 10.66 14.57 18.75
CA GLN A 22 9.33 15.19 18.86
C GLN A 22 9.38 16.72 18.77
N THR A 23 10.54 17.37 18.93
CA THR A 23 10.66 18.83 18.83
C THR A 23 10.94 19.35 17.43
N THR A 24 11.11 18.48 16.42
CA THR A 24 11.34 18.89 15.02
C THR A 24 10.43 18.21 14.00
N LEU A 25 9.47 17.38 14.44
CA LEU A 25 8.30 17.13 13.61
C LEU A 25 7.48 18.40 13.62
N ALA A 26 7.36 19.00 12.44
CA ALA A 26 6.63 20.24 12.18
C ALA A 26 5.42 20.33 13.09
N GLU A 27 5.30 21.47 13.77
CA GLU A 27 4.11 21.95 14.43
C GLU A 27 2.95 21.74 13.44
N GLU A 28 2.26 20.61 13.57
CA GLU A 28 1.07 20.30 12.81
C GLU A 28 0.05 21.27 13.37
N GLN A 29 -0.03 22.44 12.72
CA GLN A 29 -1.06 23.43 12.97
C GLN A 29 -2.34 22.65 13.16
N ALA A 30 -2.87 22.69 14.39
CA ALA A 30 -4.19 22.23 14.67
C ALA A 30 -5.09 22.91 13.64
N VAL A 31 -5.52 22.16 12.63
CA VAL A 31 -6.49 22.65 11.67
C VAL A 31 -7.68 23.00 12.55
N PRO A 32 -8.08 24.29 12.64
CA PRO A 32 -9.10 24.69 13.56
C PRO A 32 -10.32 23.82 13.28
N ALA A 33 -10.88 23.24 14.35
CA ALA A 33 -12.12 22.48 14.28
C ALA A 33 -13.09 23.28 13.42
N ALA A 34 -13.43 22.74 12.26
CA ALA A 34 -14.38 23.39 11.38
C ALA A 34 -15.65 23.59 12.20
N ALA A 35 -16.03 24.86 12.40
CA ALA A 35 -17.31 25.19 12.98
C ALA A 35 -18.39 24.39 12.22
N PRO A 36 -19.44 23.89 12.89
CA PRO A 36 -20.51 23.17 12.22
C PRO A 36 -21.17 24.12 11.22
N VAL A 37 -20.77 24.04 9.95
CA VAL A 37 -21.44 24.76 8.88
C VAL A 37 -22.67 23.92 8.56
N ALA A 38 -23.81 24.53 8.85
CA ALA A 38 -25.15 24.04 8.61
C ALA A 38 -25.37 23.62 7.14
N GLU A 39 -26.34 22.70 6.99
CA GLU A 39 -26.98 22.29 5.73
C GLU A 39 -26.97 23.39 4.67
N THR A 40 -26.20 23.21 3.61
CA THR A 40 -26.47 23.88 2.35
C THR A 40 -27.62 23.14 1.69
N ALA A 41 -28.84 23.61 1.97
CA ALA A 41 -30.05 23.28 1.22
C ALA A 41 -29.92 23.82 -0.22
N GLY A 42 -29.21 23.09 -1.07
CA GLY A 42 -29.15 23.31 -2.51
C GLY A 42 -30.19 22.42 -3.21
N GLY A 43 -31.34 23.00 -3.54
CA GLY A 43 -32.38 22.32 -4.36
C GLY A 43 -33.15 21.21 -3.63
N ASP A 44 -33.99 20.48 -4.36
CA ASP A 44 -34.98 19.48 -3.89
C ASP A 44 -34.40 18.25 -3.14
N ILE A 45 -33.16 18.32 -2.66
CA ILE A 45 -32.45 17.26 -1.95
C ILE A 45 -31.85 17.76 -0.62
N THR A 46 -31.95 16.96 0.43
CA THR A 46 -31.36 17.23 1.76
C THR A 46 -30.51 16.05 2.22
N ILE A 47 -29.56 16.31 3.11
CA ILE A 47 -28.68 15.32 3.73
C ILE A 47 -28.40 15.69 5.19
N ASN A 48 -28.43 14.69 6.06
CA ASN A 48 -28.21 14.79 7.50
C ASN A 48 -27.37 13.61 7.99
N LEU A 49 -26.48 13.88 8.95
CA LEU A 49 -25.61 12.88 9.57
C LEU A 49 -25.97 12.73 11.05
N ASP A 50 -26.01 11.51 11.56
CA ASP A 50 -26.25 11.26 12.99
C ASP A 50 -25.08 11.70 13.89
N LYS A 51 -23.88 11.76 13.32
CA LYS A 51 -22.63 12.17 13.97
C LYS A 51 -21.80 13.02 13.04
N THR A 52 -21.13 14.01 13.63
CA THR A 52 -20.23 14.93 12.92
C THR A 52 -18.76 14.68 13.23
N SER A 53 -18.44 13.75 14.15
CA SER A 53 -17.06 13.37 14.49
C SER A 53 -16.95 11.88 14.82
N LEU A 54 -15.83 11.28 14.40
CA LEU A 54 -15.41 9.91 14.69
C LEU A 54 -14.04 9.89 15.37
N ASN A 55 -13.79 8.88 16.21
CA ASN A 55 -12.48 8.66 16.81
C ASN A 55 -11.89 7.35 16.26
N ASN A 56 -11.03 7.50 15.26
CA ASN A 56 -10.35 6.41 14.55
C ASN A 56 -11.34 5.36 13.98
N GLY A 57 -12.32 5.82 13.23
CA GLY A 57 -13.37 4.98 12.62
C GLY A 57 -14.65 4.88 13.45
N GLY A 58 -15.57 4.05 12.99
CA GLY A 58 -16.91 3.91 13.56
C GLY A 58 -18.00 3.80 12.50
N GLU A 59 -19.24 4.02 12.93
CA GLU A 59 -20.40 4.03 12.04
C GLU A 59 -21.11 5.39 12.10
N ILE A 60 -21.42 5.93 10.93
CA ILE A 60 -22.25 7.12 10.71
C ILE A 60 -23.48 6.70 9.93
N LYS A 61 -24.66 7.11 10.40
CA LYS A 61 -25.90 7.04 9.64
C LYS A 61 -26.09 8.32 8.85
N ILE A 62 -26.42 8.14 7.58
CA ILE A 62 -26.67 9.20 6.61
C ILE A 62 -28.15 9.12 6.28
N THR A 63 -28.88 10.20 6.45
CA THR A 63 -30.31 10.29 6.18
C THR A 63 -30.61 11.52 5.35
N GLY A 64 -31.63 11.49 4.50
CA GLY A 64 -32.03 12.67 3.77
C GLY A 64 -33.32 12.47 3.00
N LYS A 65 -33.67 13.49 2.20
CA LYS A 65 -34.81 13.43 1.29
C LYS A 65 -34.37 13.83 -0.10
N ALA A 66 -34.84 13.10 -1.11
CA ALA A 66 -34.60 13.35 -2.52
C ALA A 66 -35.93 13.40 -3.29
N PRO A 67 -35.94 13.89 -4.53
CA PRO A 67 -37.14 13.83 -5.38
C PRO A 67 -37.66 12.39 -5.52
N ALA A 68 -38.96 12.19 -5.32
CA ALA A 68 -39.57 10.87 -5.32
C ALA A 68 -39.31 10.11 -6.63
N GLY A 69 -38.99 8.82 -6.52
CA GLY A 69 -38.73 7.94 -7.66
C GLY A 69 -37.36 8.09 -8.33
N LYS A 70 -36.50 9.01 -7.88
CA LYS A 70 -35.11 9.12 -8.36
C LYS A 70 -34.15 8.29 -7.50
N ALA A 71 -33.10 7.76 -8.14
CA ALA A 71 -32.00 7.07 -7.44
C ALA A 71 -31.11 8.08 -6.72
N VAL A 72 -30.59 7.70 -5.54
CA VAL A 72 -29.66 8.52 -4.74
C VAL A 72 -28.35 7.78 -4.59
N TYR A 73 -27.25 8.45 -4.91
CA TYR A 73 -25.89 7.98 -4.70
C TYR A 73 -25.20 8.86 -3.67
N LEU A 74 -24.29 8.30 -2.90
CA LEU A 74 -23.47 9.04 -1.94
C LEU A 74 -22.01 8.94 -2.34
N GLU A 75 -21.37 10.06 -2.66
CA GLU A 75 -19.92 10.15 -2.85
C GLU A 75 -19.29 10.62 -1.53
N ILE A 76 -18.39 9.81 -0.98
CA ILE A 76 -17.78 10.04 0.34
C ILE A 76 -16.27 10.03 0.20
N TYR A 77 -15.61 11.09 0.66
CA TYR A 77 -14.16 11.19 0.53
C TYR A 77 -13.53 12.02 1.64
N ASN A 78 -12.24 11.78 1.87
CA ASN A 78 -11.43 12.62 2.74
C ASN A 78 -10.94 13.85 1.96
N ASP A 79 -11.29 15.04 2.44
CA ASP A 79 -10.96 16.32 1.80
C ASP A 79 -9.64 16.90 2.32
N SER A 80 -9.23 16.52 3.53
CA SER A 80 -8.01 17.04 4.17
C SER A 80 -6.72 16.41 3.66
N HIS A 81 -6.76 15.18 3.16
CA HIS A 81 -5.57 14.44 2.79
C HIS A 81 -5.69 13.76 1.44
N LYS A 82 -4.68 14.03 0.61
CA LYS A 82 -4.45 13.40 -0.68
C LYS A 82 -3.28 12.43 -0.58
N VAL A 83 -3.30 11.39 -1.39
CA VAL A 83 -2.33 10.31 -1.41
C VAL A 83 -1.88 10.02 -2.83
N ARG A 84 -0.68 9.46 -2.95
CA ARG A 84 -0.19 9.02 -4.25
C ARG A 84 -0.91 7.75 -4.69
N ALA A 85 -1.38 7.75 -5.94
CA ALA A 85 -1.75 6.55 -6.67
C ALA A 85 -0.88 6.45 -7.92
N SER A 86 -0.39 5.26 -8.23
CA SER A 86 0.40 5.02 -9.43
C SER A 86 0.05 3.69 -10.07
N ARG A 87 0.20 3.62 -11.39
CA ARG A 87 -0.03 2.42 -12.18
C ARG A 87 0.98 2.39 -13.33
N PHE A 88 1.56 1.22 -13.57
CA PHE A 88 2.44 0.96 -14.69
C PHE A 88 1.75 0.03 -15.69
N ASP A 89 1.50 0.53 -16.89
CA ASP A 89 0.83 -0.21 -17.96
C ASP A 89 1.85 -0.96 -18.79
N LYS A 90 1.88 -2.28 -18.61
CA LYS A 90 2.74 -3.20 -19.36
C LYS A 90 1.98 -4.27 -20.13
N ASP A 91 0.66 -4.29 -20.01
CA ASP A 91 -0.20 -5.28 -20.63
C ASP A 91 -0.21 -5.08 -22.15
N VAL A 92 -0.30 -6.18 -22.89
CA VAL A 92 -0.35 -6.14 -24.36
C VAL A 92 -1.60 -5.40 -24.81
N ILE A 93 -1.41 -4.41 -25.69
CA ILE A 93 -2.51 -3.62 -26.26
C ILE A 93 -3.38 -4.54 -27.09
N LYS A 94 -4.66 -4.60 -26.74
CA LYS A 94 -5.66 -5.36 -27.51
C LYS A 94 -6.18 -4.51 -28.65
N ASP A 95 -6.65 -5.16 -29.70
CA ASP A 95 -7.35 -4.46 -30.78
C ASP A 95 -8.66 -3.86 -30.25
N PRO A 96 -8.85 -2.53 -30.28
CA PRO A 96 -10.09 -1.88 -29.85
C PRO A 96 -11.33 -2.38 -30.61
N ALA A 97 -11.18 -2.86 -31.84
CA ALA A 97 -12.29 -3.41 -32.64
C ALA A 97 -12.65 -4.86 -32.23
N ASN A 98 -11.71 -5.59 -31.62
CA ASN A 98 -11.83 -7.01 -31.29
C ASN A 98 -11.57 -7.28 -29.79
N GLY A 99 -12.32 -6.58 -28.93
CA GLY A 99 -12.33 -6.83 -27.48
C GLY A 99 -11.36 -5.98 -26.64
N GLY A 100 -10.73 -4.96 -27.24
CA GLY A 100 -10.02 -3.90 -26.52
C GLY A 100 -10.95 -2.88 -25.88
N GLY A 101 -10.57 -2.35 -24.72
CA GLY A 101 -11.34 -1.36 -23.96
C GLY A 101 -10.95 0.09 -24.28
N GLY A 102 -11.53 1.05 -23.54
CA GLY A 102 -11.19 2.46 -23.68
C GLY A 102 -9.70 2.78 -23.45
N SER A 103 -9.01 1.99 -22.62
CA SER A 103 -7.56 2.10 -22.43
C SER A 103 -6.76 1.69 -23.66
N ASP A 104 -7.18 0.64 -24.37
CA ASP A 104 -6.53 0.17 -25.59
C ASP A 104 -6.72 1.18 -26.73
N LYS A 105 -7.93 1.73 -26.83
CA LYS A 105 -8.26 2.80 -27.77
C LYS A 105 -7.35 4.02 -27.59
N PHE A 106 -7.10 4.44 -26.36
CA PHE A 106 -6.15 5.53 -26.07
C PHE A 106 -4.73 5.23 -26.59
N TYR A 107 -4.23 4.00 -26.44
CA TYR A 107 -2.89 3.66 -26.91
C TYR A 107 -2.79 3.67 -28.44
N VAL A 108 -3.82 3.20 -29.13
CA VAL A 108 -3.89 3.19 -30.59
C VAL A 108 -4.10 4.58 -31.16
N ASP A 109 -5.11 5.31 -30.66
CA ASP A 109 -5.55 6.57 -31.26
C ASP A 109 -4.66 7.74 -30.83
N THR A 110 -4.35 7.84 -29.54
CA THR A 110 -3.61 8.96 -28.96
C THR A 110 -2.11 8.73 -29.01
N MET A 111 -1.65 7.55 -28.58
CA MET A 111 -0.22 7.24 -28.53
C MET A 111 0.34 6.58 -29.80
N LYS A 112 -0.51 6.34 -30.81
CA LYS A 112 -0.13 5.76 -32.12
C LYS A 112 0.61 4.41 -32.01
N LYS A 113 0.31 3.62 -30.97
CA LYS A 113 0.87 2.27 -30.78
C LYS A 113 0.02 1.21 -31.49
N LYS A 114 0.61 0.07 -31.83
CA LYS A 114 -0.10 -1.00 -32.53
C LYS A 114 -0.68 -2.02 -31.55
N PRO A 115 -1.84 -2.64 -31.85
CA PRO A 115 -2.27 -3.85 -31.16
C PRO A 115 -1.15 -4.90 -31.18
N GLY A 116 -0.89 -5.53 -30.03
CA GLY A 116 0.27 -6.43 -29.84
C GLY A 116 1.47 -5.77 -29.17
N ASP A 117 1.60 -4.44 -29.20
CA ASP A 117 2.68 -3.73 -28.51
C ASP A 117 2.41 -3.67 -26.99
N ARG A 118 3.48 -3.46 -26.22
CA ARG A 118 3.39 -3.13 -24.78
C ARG A 118 3.58 -1.62 -24.61
N PRO A 119 2.66 -0.92 -23.92
CA PRO A 119 2.69 0.54 -23.88
C PRO A 119 3.85 1.08 -23.02
N TYR A 120 4.16 0.41 -21.91
CA TYR A 120 5.15 0.84 -20.90
C TYR A 120 4.94 2.30 -20.49
N VAL A 121 3.72 2.60 -20.05
CA VAL A 121 3.35 3.96 -19.63
C VAL A 121 3.16 3.96 -18.12
N PHE A 122 3.83 4.89 -17.44
CA PHE A 122 3.70 5.07 -16.01
C PHE A 122 2.75 6.24 -15.72
N TYR A 123 1.65 5.96 -15.03
CA TYR A 123 0.67 6.95 -14.58
C TYR A 123 0.85 7.21 -13.10
N GLN A 124 0.77 8.47 -12.69
CA GLN A 124 0.84 8.88 -11.30
C GLN A 124 -0.10 10.06 -11.05
N THR A 125 -0.73 10.07 -9.87
CA THR A 125 -1.39 11.25 -9.33
C THR A 125 -1.02 11.40 -7.86
N MET A 126 -0.91 12.65 -7.41
CA MET A 126 -0.73 13.02 -6.00
C MET A 126 -2.04 13.51 -5.38
N GLU A 127 -3.14 13.50 -6.14
CA GLU A 127 -4.41 14.11 -5.75
C GLU A 127 -5.51 13.10 -5.42
N MET A 128 -5.18 11.82 -5.38
CA MET A 128 -6.15 10.79 -5.00
C MET A 128 -6.57 11.01 -3.53
N PRO A 129 -7.86 11.00 -3.18
CA PRO A 129 -8.28 11.09 -1.79
C PRO A 129 -7.72 9.93 -0.94
N ALA A 130 -7.33 10.21 0.29
CA ALA A 130 -6.84 9.16 1.22
C ALA A 130 -7.91 8.10 1.51
N PHE A 131 -9.17 8.52 1.55
CA PHE A 131 -10.36 7.69 1.62
C PHE A 131 -11.32 8.10 0.51
N TYR A 132 -11.92 7.13 -0.17
CA TYR A 132 -12.92 7.35 -1.20
C TYR A 132 -13.90 6.19 -1.23
N ARG A 133 -15.20 6.49 -1.24
CA ARG A 133 -16.27 5.50 -1.32
C ARG A 133 -17.51 6.05 -2.02
N ILE A 134 -18.11 5.25 -2.90
CA ILE A 134 -19.42 5.49 -3.49
C ILE A 134 -20.41 4.51 -2.87
N LEU A 135 -21.50 5.01 -2.31
CA LEU A 135 -22.65 4.18 -1.90
C LEU A 135 -23.76 4.34 -2.94
N ALA A 136 -24.18 3.21 -3.51
CA ALA A 136 -25.25 3.11 -4.46
C ALA A 136 -26.54 2.55 -3.82
N PRO A 137 -27.69 2.73 -4.48
CA PRO A 137 -28.96 2.13 -4.09
C PRO A 137 -28.92 0.60 -3.87
N GLU A 138 -29.74 0.10 -2.94
CA GLU A 138 -29.81 -1.33 -2.63
C GLU A 138 -30.32 -2.20 -3.80
N ASP A 139 -31.09 -1.65 -4.74
CA ASP A 139 -31.55 -2.38 -5.94
C ASP A 139 -30.37 -2.78 -6.85
N LYS A 140 -29.20 -2.15 -6.70
CA LYS A 140 -27.98 -2.45 -7.47
C LYS A 140 -27.09 -3.52 -6.83
N LYS A 141 -27.54 -4.18 -5.75
CA LYS A 141 -26.79 -5.24 -5.05
C LYS A 141 -26.33 -6.36 -5.99
N ASP A 142 -27.14 -6.75 -6.97
CA ASP A 142 -26.81 -7.85 -7.88
C ASP A 142 -25.66 -7.49 -8.84
N ALA A 143 -25.66 -6.28 -9.39
CA ALA A 143 -24.57 -5.77 -10.23
C ALA A 143 -23.24 -5.72 -9.44
N PHE A 144 -23.30 -5.22 -8.20
CA PHE A 144 -22.15 -5.21 -7.30
C PHE A 144 -21.64 -6.63 -6.97
N ALA A 145 -22.54 -7.57 -6.68
CA ALA A 145 -22.19 -8.95 -6.38
C ALA A 145 -21.58 -9.67 -7.60
N ALA A 146 -22.12 -9.42 -8.79
CA ALA A 146 -21.60 -9.97 -10.04
C ALA A 146 -20.16 -9.49 -10.32
N GLU A 147 -19.88 -8.21 -10.09
CA GLU A 147 -18.53 -7.66 -10.27
C GLU A 147 -17.57 -8.17 -9.19
N LYS A 148 -18.03 -8.27 -7.94
CA LYS A 148 -17.24 -8.81 -6.82
C LYS A 148 -16.79 -10.25 -7.07
N LYS A 149 -17.61 -11.07 -7.73
CA LYS A 149 -17.26 -12.45 -8.12
C LYS A 149 -16.09 -12.54 -9.09
N LYS A 150 -15.76 -11.47 -9.84
CA LYS A 150 -14.60 -11.43 -10.76
C LYS A 150 -13.25 -11.38 -10.03
N GLY A 151 -13.23 -11.21 -8.70
CA GLY A 151 -12.01 -11.15 -7.90
C GLY A 151 -11.08 -10.04 -8.41
N GLY A 152 -9.79 -10.35 -8.63
CA GLY A 152 -8.80 -9.35 -9.10
C GLY A 152 -9.09 -8.74 -10.49
N LYS A 153 -9.99 -9.33 -11.28
CA LYS A 153 -10.33 -8.88 -12.64
C LYS A 153 -11.45 -7.85 -12.69
N TRP A 154 -11.99 -7.42 -11.55
CA TRP A 154 -13.05 -6.41 -11.48
C TRP A 154 -12.66 -5.08 -12.17
N SER A 155 -13.62 -4.34 -12.71
CA SER A 155 -13.40 -3.06 -13.36
C SER A 155 -14.24 -1.96 -12.72
N VAL A 156 -13.58 -0.88 -12.32
CA VAL A 156 -14.24 0.33 -11.80
C VAL A 156 -15.16 0.94 -12.88
N SER A 157 -14.73 0.96 -14.14
CA SER A 157 -15.52 1.55 -15.24
C SER A 157 -16.76 0.74 -15.57
N ALA A 158 -16.66 -0.60 -15.55
CA ALA A 158 -17.82 -1.46 -15.76
C ALA A 158 -18.81 -1.31 -14.60
N LEU A 159 -18.30 -1.33 -13.36
CA LEU A 159 -19.14 -1.20 -12.17
C LEU A 159 -19.85 0.14 -12.10
N ILE A 160 -19.17 1.26 -12.34
CA ILE A 160 -19.81 2.59 -12.36
C ILE A 160 -20.94 2.63 -13.40
N LYS A 161 -20.72 2.03 -14.58
CA LYS A 161 -21.74 1.94 -15.63
C LYS A 161 -22.93 1.09 -15.18
N ASP A 162 -22.69 -0.10 -14.62
CA ASP A 162 -23.74 -1.04 -14.20
C ASP A 162 -24.52 -0.53 -12.97
N LEU A 163 -23.86 0.22 -12.08
CA LEU A 163 -24.49 0.88 -10.94
C LEU A 163 -25.27 2.14 -11.34
N GLY A 164 -25.00 2.74 -12.51
CA GLY A 164 -25.52 4.06 -12.87
C GLY A 164 -24.89 5.22 -12.07
N ALA A 165 -23.72 4.99 -11.46
CA ALA A 165 -23.07 5.92 -10.54
C ALA A 165 -22.09 6.89 -11.24
N ALA A 166 -22.32 7.20 -12.52
CA ALA A 166 -21.38 8.02 -13.30
C ALA A 166 -21.23 9.43 -12.69
N ASP A 167 -22.33 10.09 -12.36
CA ASP A 167 -22.28 11.44 -11.78
C ASP A 167 -21.74 11.47 -10.34
N ALA A 168 -21.73 10.31 -9.67
CA ALA A 168 -21.18 10.14 -8.32
C ALA A 168 -19.67 9.84 -8.30
N PHE A 169 -19.03 9.67 -9.47
CA PHE A 169 -17.58 9.57 -9.58
C PHE A 169 -17.02 10.90 -10.08
N ASP A 170 -16.92 11.89 -9.21
CA ASP A 170 -16.54 13.25 -9.57
C ASP A 170 -15.12 13.57 -9.08
N VAL A 171 -14.85 13.42 -7.78
CA VAL A 171 -13.61 13.90 -7.16
C VAL A 171 -12.36 13.25 -7.76
N PRO A 172 -12.25 11.91 -7.89
CA PRO A 172 -11.06 11.31 -8.48
C PRO A 172 -10.98 11.56 -9.98
N ALA A 173 -12.11 11.82 -10.65
CA ALA A 173 -12.16 12.07 -12.10
C ALA A 173 -11.57 13.43 -12.49
N GLN A 174 -11.45 14.36 -11.54
CA GLN A 174 -10.84 15.67 -11.74
C GLN A 174 -9.37 15.74 -11.30
N ALA A 175 -8.82 14.64 -10.76
CA ALA A 175 -7.46 14.60 -10.26
C ALA A 175 -6.43 14.86 -11.38
N LYS A 176 -5.41 15.68 -11.08
CA LYS A 176 -4.26 15.84 -11.96
C LYS A 176 -3.50 14.53 -12.08
N ILE A 177 -3.36 14.03 -13.32
CA ILE A 177 -2.65 12.79 -13.64
C ILE A 177 -1.44 13.12 -14.51
N GLU A 178 -0.26 12.84 -13.98
CA GLU A 178 1.00 12.85 -14.70
C GLU A 178 1.18 11.47 -15.36
N TYR A 179 1.68 11.45 -16.60
CA TYR A 179 1.96 10.20 -17.29
C TYR A 179 3.24 10.28 -18.10
N TYR A 180 4.02 9.20 -18.05
CA TYR A 180 5.37 9.15 -18.58
C TYR A 180 5.54 7.96 -19.51
N GLN A 181 6.17 8.17 -20.66
CA GLN A 181 6.66 7.09 -21.49
C GLN A 181 7.90 6.53 -20.81
N SER A 182 7.76 5.30 -20.32
CA SER A 182 8.76 4.64 -19.52
C SER A 182 9.23 3.37 -20.21
N THR A 183 10.21 2.71 -19.59
CA THR A 183 10.70 1.40 -20.00
C THR A 183 10.85 0.54 -18.76
N LEU A 184 10.98 -0.77 -18.94
CA LEU A 184 11.26 -1.65 -17.81
C LEU A 184 12.57 -1.25 -17.11
N LEU A 185 13.61 -0.90 -17.87
CA LEU A 185 14.88 -0.48 -17.31
C LEU A 185 14.73 0.82 -16.52
N SER A 186 13.97 1.78 -17.04
CA SER A 186 13.63 3.02 -16.32
C SER A 186 12.98 2.70 -14.98
N SER A 187 12.00 1.79 -14.95
CA SER A 187 11.37 1.35 -13.70
C SER A 187 12.35 0.67 -12.73
N ILE A 188 13.33 -0.09 -13.21
CA ILE A 188 14.34 -0.77 -12.38
C ILE A 188 15.29 0.26 -11.75
N ILE A 189 15.75 1.25 -12.52
CA ILE A 189 16.68 2.28 -12.04
C ILE A 189 15.97 3.44 -11.32
N GLY A 190 14.65 3.36 -11.13
CA GLY A 190 13.86 4.39 -10.44
C GLY A 190 13.54 5.63 -11.27
N SER A 191 13.76 5.60 -12.59
CA SER A 191 13.37 6.66 -13.51
C SER A 191 11.92 6.53 -13.94
N ARG A 192 11.19 7.65 -13.96
CA ARG A 192 9.79 7.70 -14.42
C ARG A 192 9.69 7.62 -15.95
N GLY A 193 10.74 7.99 -16.68
CA GLY A 193 10.74 8.09 -18.13
C GLY A 193 10.49 9.52 -18.62
N GLN A 194 10.13 9.65 -19.90
CA GLN A 194 9.86 10.93 -20.54
C GLN A 194 8.43 11.38 -20.26
N ASP A 195 8.25 12.63 -19.84
CA ASP A 195 6.93 13.24 -19.64
C ASP A 195 6.16 13.35 -20.97
N LEU A 196 4.87 13.00 -20.94
CA LEU A 196 3.98 13.01 -22.10
C LEU A 196 2.97 14.18 -22.08
N GLY A 197 3.06 15.07 -21.08
CA GLY A 197 2.24 16.27 -20.98
C GLY A 197 0.90 16.01 -20.28
N GLU A 198 -0.16 16.68 -20.75
CA GLU A 198 -1.48 16.63 -20.11
C GLU A 198 -2.44 15.69 -20.86
N LEU A 199 -3.31 15.03 -20.11
CA LEU A 199 -4.37 14.16 -20.64
C LEU A 199 -5.64 14.97 -20.90
N GLU A 200 -6.40 14.58 -21.93
CA GLU A 200 -7.76 15.09 -22.11
C GLU A 200 -8.69 14.61 -20.99
N ALA A 201 -9.72 15.39 -20.65
CA ALA A 201 -10.64 15.10 -19.54
C ALA A 201 -11.28 13.70 -19.60
N LYS A 202 -11.61 13.23 -20.81
CA LYS A 202 -12.16 11.88 -21.03
C LYS A 202 -11.17 10.78 -20.62
N ASP A 203 -9.88 10.98 -20.88
CA ASP A 203 -8.82 10.04 -20.59
C ASP A 203 -8.42 10.12 -19.12
N VAL A 204 -8.39 11.34 -18.54
CA VAL A 204 -8.21 11.55 -17.10
C VAL A 204 -9.22 10.70 -16.32
N ARG A 205 -10.50 10.78 -16.68
CA ARG A 205 -11.56 10.01 -16.01
C ARG A 205 -11.33 8.49 -16.07
N ILE A 206 -10.92 7.98 -17.23
CA ILE A 206 -10.61 6.54 -17.40
C ILE A 206 -9.37 6.15 -16.56
N ARG A 207 -8.31 6.96 -16.57
CA ARG A 207 -7.08 6.69 -15.80
C ARG A 207 -7.29 6.84 -14.30
N ALA A 208 -8.11 7.78 -13.86
CA ALA A 208 -8.52 7.94 -12.48
C ALA A 208 -9.17 6.67 -11.92
N MET A 209 -10.09 6.05 -12.68
CA MET A 209 -10.71 4.78 -12.30
C MET A 209 -9.68 3.65 -12.15
N GLN A 210 -8.68 3.59 -13.05
CA GLN A 210 -7.61 2.59 -12.99
C GLN A 210 -6.67 2.83 -11.79
N LEU A 211 -6.34 4.09 -11.50
CA LEU A 211 -5.53 4.50 -10.37
C LEU A 211 -6.25 4.25 -9.04
N LEU A 212 -7.56 4.51 -8.98
CA LEU A 212 -8.42 4.18 -7.85
C LEU A 212 -8.39 2.67 -7.56
N LYS A 213 -8.57 1.84 -8.59
CA LYS A 213 -8.44 0.37 -8.47
C LYS A 213 -7.04 -0.01 -7.98
N ALA A 214 -5.99 0.55 -8.56
CA ALA A 214 -4.60 0.24 -8.19
C ALA A 214 -4.30 0.59 -6.72
N ARG A 215 -4.88 1.70 -6.25
CA ARG A 215 -4.74 2.24 -4.90
C ARG A 215 -5.49 1.40 -3.86
N PHE A 216 -6.80 1.22 -4.03
CA PHE A 216 -7.66 0.61 -3.01
C PHE A 216 -7.75 -0.92 -3.11
N ARG A 217 -7.51 -1.49 -4.31
CA ARG A 217 -7.47 -2.92 -4.66
C ARG A 217 -8.76 -3.72 -4.46
N SER A 218 -9.50 -3.46 -3.39
CA SER A 218 -10.75 -4.13 -3.03
C SER A 218 -11.94 -3.29 -3.46
N ILE A 219 -12.92 -3.96 -4.05
CA ILE A 219 -14.21 -3.36 -4.43
C ILE A 219 -14.95 -2.81 -3.20
N ASP A 220 -14.94 -3.51 -2.06
CA ASP A 220 -15.64 -3.12 -0.83
C ASP A 220 -15.04 -1.88 -0.13
N LYS A 221 -13.78 -1.53 -0.48
CA LYS A 221 -13.17 -0.29 0.02
C LYS A 221 -13.74 0.93 -0.71
N VAL A 222 -14.10 0.76 -1.99
CA VAL A 222 -14.48 1.85 -2.90
C VAL A 222 -15.98 1.93 -3.14
N PHE A 223 -16.71 0.82 -3.09
CA PHE A 223 -18.13 0.76 -3.43
C PHE A 223 -18.94 0.04 -2.36
N GLY A 224 -20.17 0.49 -2.16
CA GLY A 224 -21.20 -0.18 -1.36
C GLY A 224 -22.58 0.01 -1.97
N THR A 225 -23.53 -0.84 -1.63
CA THR A 225 -24.91 -0.83 -2.18
C THR A 225 -25.95 -0.84 -1.06
N ASN A 226 -25.77 0.03 -0.07
CA ASN A 226 -26.58 0.05 1.16
C ASN A 226 -27.37 1.36 1.34
N VAL A 227 -27.66 2.07 0.25
CA VAL A 227 -28.57 3.22 0.27
C VAL A 227 -30.00 2.70 0.10
N LYS A 228 -30.78 2.76 1.17
CA LYS A 228 -32.21 2.41 1.18
C LYS A 228 -33.01 3.64 0.83
N ILE A 229 -33.82 3.56 -0.21
CA ILE A 229 -34.67 4.67 -0.67
C ILE A 229 -36.12 4.23 -0.49
N GLN A 230 -36.91 5.05 0.20
CA GLN A 230 -38.33 4.83 0.40
C GLN A 230 -39.14 5.47 -0.74
N PRO A 231 -40.39 5.02 -0.97
CA PRO A 231 -41.24 5.56 -2.04
C PRO A 231 -41.53 7.06 -1.94
N ASP A 232 -41.45 7.63 -0.73
CA ASP A 232 -41.64 9.05 -0.46
C ASP A 232 -40.41 9.93 -0.77
N GLY A 233 -39.32 9.31 -1.25
CA GLY A 233 -38.05 9.96 -1.55
C GLY A 233 -37.11 10.10 -0.35
N SER A 234 -37.50 9.65 0.85
CA SER A 234 -36.59 9.59 1.99
C SER A 234 -35.55 8.47 1.79
N TYR A 235 -34.31 8.71 2.20
CA TYR A 235 -33.24 7.73 2.07
C TYR A 235 -32.40 7.61 3.33
N GLU A 236 -31.88 6.40 3.58
CA GLU A 236 -30.97 6.07 4.68
C GLU A 236 -29.81 5.22 4.17
N ALA A 237 -28.59 5.52 4.64
CA ALA A 237 -27.41 4.69 4.42
C ALA A 237 -26.55 4.64 5.69
N THR A 238 -25.72 3.60 5.81
CA THR A 238 -24.76 3.50 6.92
C THR A 238 -23.34 3.46 6.38
N LEU A 239 -22.53 4.45 6.74
CA LEU A 239 -21.11 4.45 6.46
C LEU A 239 -20.37 3.75 7.60
N LYS A 240 -19.87 2.54 7.34
CA LYS A 240 -18.96 1.82 8.24
C LYS A 240 -17.51 2.12 7.88
N MET A 241 -16.77 2.76 8.79
CA MET A 241 -15.35 3.04 8.67
C MET A 241 -14.56 2.20 9.66
N SER A 242 -13.67 1.36 9.16
CA SER A 242 -12.73 0.61 10.02
C SER A 242 -11.75 1.55 10.72
N SER A 243 -11.10 1.07 11.78
CA SER A 243 -9.96 1.77 12.36
C SER A 243 -8.81 1.90 11.37
N GLY A 244 -8.00 2.96 11.50
CA GLY A 244 -6.83 3.21 10.67
C GLY A 244 -7.10 4.00 9.39
N ASN A 245 -8.26 4.64 9.25
CA ASN A 245 -8.51 5.60 8.18
C ASN A 245 -7.77 6.94 8.47
N SER A 246 -7.64 7.79 7.44
CA SER A 246 -6.98 9.09 7.57
C SER A 246 -7.73 10.01 8.53
N PRO A 247 -7.04 10.87 9.30
CA PRO A 247 -7.70 11.89 10.11
C PRO A 247 -8.26 13.03 9.24
N GLY A 248 -8.85 14.04 9.86
CA GLY A 248 -9.31 15.25 9.20
C GLY A 248 -10.76 15.21 8.73
N ASN A 249 -11.10 16.10 7.81
CA ASN A 249 -12.46 16.32 7.35
C ASN A 249 -12.81 15.39 6.19
N TYR A 250 -14.03 14.88 6.27
CA TYR A 250 -14.68 14.05 5.26
C TYR A 250 -15.92 14.76 4.76
N LYS A 251 -16.14 14.65 3.46
CA LYS A 251 -17.33 15.15 2.77
C LYS A 251 -18.19 13.99 2.34
N VAL A 252 -19.49 14.15 2.49
CA VAL A 252 -20.54 13.25 2.01
C VAL A 252 -21.41 14.05 1.07
N ILE A 253 -21.43 13.68 -0.21
CA ILE A 253 -22.23 14.35 -1.23
C ILE A 253 -23.33 13.40 -1.66
N ALA A 254 -24.59 13.77 -1.40
CA ALA A 254 -25.76 13.11 -1.97
C ALA A 254 -26.00 13.62 -3.39
N ILE A 255 -26.14 12.69 -4.33
CA ILE A 255 -26.18 12.97 -5.77
C ILE A 255 -27.35 12.20 -6.37
N VAL A 256 -28.23 12.92 -7.06
CA VAL A 256 -29.38 12.37 -7.78
C VAL A 256 -29.17 12.47 -9.28
N ASP A 257 -28.70 13.62 -9.73
CA ASP A 257 -28.27 13.90 -11.09
C ASP A 257 -27.10 14.91 -11.05
N LYS A 258 -26.60 15.30 -12.22
CA LYS A 258 -25.43 16.17 -12.35
C LYS A 258 -25.58 17.52 -11.63
N ASP A 259 -26.80 18.06 -11.58
CA ASP A 259 -27.09 19.40 -11.07
C ASP A 259 -27.72 19.38 -9.67
N THR A 260 -28.28 18.24 -9.24
CA THR A 260 -28.93 18.06 -7.94
C THR A 260 -28.00 17.35 -6.95
N LYS A 261 -27.30 18.15 -6.12
CA LYS A 261 -26.37 17.67 -5.09
C LYS A 261 -26.60 18.36 -3.75
N ALA A 262 -26.46 17.62 -2.65
CA ALA A 262 -26.38 18.17 -1.29
C ALA A 262 -25.15 17.63 -0.57
N GLU A 263 -24.53 18.43 0.29
CA GLU A 263 -23.30 18.08 1.00
C GLU A 263 -23.46 18.10 2.52
N ALA A 264 -22.77 17.19 3.19
CA ALA A 264 -22.58 17.19 4.64
C ALA A 264 -21.13 16.82 4.98
N ASN A 265 -20.65 17.28 6.13
CA ASN A 265 -19.26 17.10 6.55
C ASN A 265 -19.18 16.43 7.92
N PHE A 266 -18.16 15.59 8.12
CA PHE A 266 -17.80 15.04 9.42
C PHE A 266 -16.28 14.97 9.56
N SER A 267 -15.77 14.93 10.79
CA SER A 267 -14.34 14.74 11.06
C SER A 267 -14.02 13.33 11.55
N ASN A 268 -12.80 12.86 11.29
CA ASN A 268 -12.25 11.67 11.94
C ASN A 268 -10.95 12.08 12.65
N GLU A 269 -10.91 11.86 13.96
CA GLU A 269 -9.75 12.17 14.79
C GLU A 269 -8.94 10.90 15.05
N VAL A 270 -7.62 11.06 15.11
CA VAL A 270 -6.69 9.98 15.42
C VAL A 270 -5.77 10.46 16.54
N SER A 271 -5.64 9.65 17.59
CA SER A 271 -4.83 9.95 18.75
C SER A 271 -3.72 8.92 18.96
N PHE A 272 -2.64 9.36 19.60
CA PHE A 272 -1.51 8.52 19.97
C PHE A 272 -1.99 7.30 20.81
N PRO A 273 -1.50 6.06 20.56
CA PRO A 273 -0.31 5.67 19.80
C PRO A 273 -0.53 5.44 18.29
N THR A 274 -1.71 5.76 17.77
CA THR A 274 -2.00 5.66 16.34
C THR A 274 -1.54 6.95 15.65
N VAL A 275 -0.75 6.81 14.60
CA VAL A 275 -0.20 7.94 13.85
C VAL A 275 -0.61 7.81 12.39
N TYR A 276 -1.00 8.93 11.78
CA TYR A 276 -1.30 8.99 10.36
C TYR A 276 -0.03 8.88 9.53
N LEU A 277 -0.04 8.03 8.50
CA LEU A 277 1.05 7.93 7.54
C LEU A 277 0.63 8.60 6.22
N PRO A 278 1.06 9.84 5.93
CA PRO A 278 0.57 10.61 4.78
C PRO A 278 0.79 9.90 3.44
N ASN A 279 1.96 9.26 3.30
CA ASN A 279 2.30 8.50 2.10
C ASN A 279 1.41 7.25 1.92
N ALA A 280 1.10 6.57 3.01
CA ALA A 280 0.32 5.34 2.98
C ALA A 280 -1.19 5.58 3.05
N GLY A 281 -1.66 6.79 3.39
CA GLY A 281 -3.08 7.15 3.47
C GLY A 281 -3.85 6.40 4.56
N THR A 282 -3.15 5.87 5.55
CA THR A 282 -3.73 5.05 6.62
C THR A 282 -3.04 5.39 7.92
N SER A 283 -3.79 5.30 9.01
CA SER A 283 -3.30 5.51 10.36
C SER A 283 -3.00 4.16 11.00
N MET A 284 -1.87 4.05 11.70
CA MET A 284 -1.50 2.80 12.36
C MET A 284 -0.86 3.04 13.71
N ASN A 285 -1.00 2.05 14.58
CA ASN A 285 -0.28 2.02 15.85
C ASN A 285 1.21 1.79 15.59
N LEU A 286 2.06 2.74 16.01
CA LEU A 286 3.50 2.71 15.74
C LEU A 286 4.25 1.61 16.51
N ILE A 287 3.70 1.15 17.63
CA ILE A 287 4.36 0.20 18.54
C ILE A 287 4.57 -1.15 17.85
N TRP A 288 3.56 -1.66 17.16
CA TRP A 288 3.60 -2.99 16.55
C TRP A 288 4.63 -3.12 15.41
N PRO A 289 4.63 -2.23 14.38
CA PRO A 289 5.67 -2.25 13.36
C PRO A 289 7.07 -2.14 13.95
N PHE A 290 7.26 -1.30 14.97
CA PHE A 290 8.56 -1.13 15.63
C PHE A 290 9.06 -2.44 16.27
N VAL A 291 8.23 -3.08 17.10
CA VAL A 291 8.60 -4.33 17.79
C VAL A 291 8.88 -5.46 16.78
N ILE A 292 8.03 -5.62 15.77
CA ILE A 292 8.22 -6.64 14.74
C ILE A 292 9.52 -6.38 13.95
N THR A 293 9.75 -5.13 13.56
CA THR A 293 10.99 -4.72 12.86
C THR A 293 12.22 -5.04 13.70
N LEU A 294 12.19 -4.68 14.99
CA LEU A 294 13.31 -4.89 15.91
C LEU A 294 13.68 -6.37 16.00
N VAL A 295 12.69 -7.23 16.24
CA VAL A 295 12.89 -8.68 16.35
C VAL A 295 13.45 -9.24 15.04
N ILE A 296 12.80 -8.94 13.91
CA ILE A 296 13.22 -9.46 12.60
C ILE A 296 14.61 -8.94 12.22
N ALA A 297 14.94 -7.68 12.50
CA ALA A 297 16.24 -7.11 12.20
C ALA A 297 17.36 -7.77 13.03
N ILE A 298 17.14 -8.03 14.32
CA ILE A 298 18.11 -8.74 15.18
C ILE A 298 18.41 -10.13 14.60
N PHE A 299 17.39 -10.94 14.35
CA PHE A 299 17.56 -12.27 13.75
C PHE A 299 18.14 -12.20 12.34
N GLY A 300 17.71 -11.21 11.55
CA GLY A 300 18.17 -10.98 10.19
C GLY A 300 19.66 -10.67 10.10
N VAL A 301 20.18 -9.85 11.01
CA VAL A 301 21.61 -9.54 11.11
C VAL A 301 22.41 -10.73 11.62
N MET A 302 21.89 -11.47 12.63
CA MET A 302 22.55 -12.69 13.13
C MET A 302 22.69 -13.76 12.05
N MET A 303 21.69 -13.90 11.18
CA MET A 303 21.71 -14.85 10.06
C MET A 303 22.48 -14.32 8.83
N GLY A 304 22.80 -13.01 8.79
CA GLY A 304 23.45 -12.36 7.64
C GLY A 304 22.53 -12.09 6.44
N ALA A 305 21.22 -12.30 6.58
CA ALA A 305 20.23 -12.13 5.50
C ALA A 305 19.43 -10.81 5.58
N GLY A 306 19.69 -9.96 6.59
CA GLY A 306 19.12 -8.62 6.71
C GLY A 306 17.63 -8.55 7.04
N GLY A 307 16.94 -9.69 7.16
CA GLY A 307 15.55 -9.79 7.63
C GLY A 307 14.46 -9.33 6.65
N GLY A 308 14.81 -8.68 5.54
CA GLY A 308 13.84 -8.11 4.59
C GLY A 308 12.92 -9.13 3.92
N PHE A 309 13.45 -10.33 3.64
CA PHE A 309 12.69 -11.44 3.09
C PHE A 309 11.59 -11.95 4.03
N ILE A 310 11.74 -11.73 5.35
CA ILE A 310 10.73 -12.01 6.38
C ILE A 310 9.84 -10.79 6.59
N MET A 311 10.43 -9.60 6.67
CA MET A 311 9.73 -8.36 7.01
C MET A 311 8.66 -8.00 5.97
N ASN A 312 8.96 -8.11 4.67
CA ASN A 312 7.99 -7.84 3.61
C ASN A 312 6.70 -8.69 3.70
N PRO A 313 6.76 -10.04 3.72
CA PRO A 313 5.55 -10.85 3.81
C PRO A 313 4.82 -10.68 5.15
N VAL A 314 5.56 -10.56 6.27
CA VAL A 314 4.94 -10.33 7.59
C VAL A 314 4.17 -9.02 7.59
N PHE A 315 4.74 -7.92 7.07
CA PHE A 315 4.06 -6.63 7.03
C PHE A 315 2.88 -6.63 6.07
N ALA A 316 3.02 -7.28 4.91
CA ALA A 316 1.92 -7.39 3.95
C ALA A 316 0.72 -8.17 4.53
N GLN A 317 0.97 -9.13 5.42
CA GLN A 317 -0.07 -9.95 6.05
C GLN A 317 -0.67 -9.30 7.30
N VAL A 318 0.16 -8.75 8.18
CA VAL A 318 -0.27 -8.15 9.45
C VAL A 318 -0.87 -6.76 9.24
N PHE A 319 -0.38 -6.01 8.24
CA PHE A 319 -0.83 -4.66 7.92
C PHE A 319 -1.42 -4.58 6.49
N PRO A 320 -2.55 -5.25 6.21
CA PRO A 320 -3.14 -5.30 4.87
C PRO A 320 -3.69 -3.93 4.40
N ALA A 321 -3.80 -2.97 5.31
CA ALA A 321 -4.13 -1.58 4.98
C ALA A 321 -2.99 -0.84 4.28
N LEU A 322 -1.74 -1.26 4.49
CA LEU A 322 -0.58 -0.65 3.87
C LEU A 322 -0.46 -1.05 2.40
N PRO A 323 -0.28 -0.09 1.49
CA PRO A 323 0.01 -0.43 0.11
C PRO A 323 1.42 -1.03 0.00
N HIS A 324 1.52 -2.17 -0.68
CA HIS A 324 2.75 -2.95 -0.81
C HIS A 324 4.00 -2.16 -1.26
N PRO A 325 3.91 -1.20 -2.20
CA PRO A 325 5.08 -0.39 -2.58
C PRO A 325 5.68 0.41 -1.41
N TYR A 326 4.88 0.85 -0.43
CA TYR A 326 5.40 1.55 0.74
C TYR A 326 6.06 0.58 1.72
N ILE A 327 5.49 -0.63 1.90
CA ILE A 327 6.13 -1.69 2.69
C ILE A 327 7.53 -1.97 2.12
N ALA A 328 7.62 -2.29 0.83
CA ALA A 328 8.90 -2.56 0.17
C ALA A 328 9.85 -1.35 0.24
N GLY A 329 9.34 -0.15 0.02
CA GLY A 329 10.10 1.09 0.09
C GLY A 329 10.67 1.40 1.48
N THR A 330 9.96 1.06 2.55
CA THR A 330 10.43 1.22 3.94
C THR A 330 11.36 0.09 4.37
N VAL A 331 11.06 -1.16 4.00
CA VAL A 331 11.87 -2.33 4.36
C VAL A 331 13.26 -2.27 3.72
N THR A 332 13.36 -1.80 2.47
CA THR A 332 14.64 -1.72 1.73
C THR A 332 15.74 -0.94 2.49
N PRO A 333 15.54 0.33 2.90
CA PRO A 333 16.53 1.06 3.69
C PRO A 333 16.74 0.45 5.08
N THR A 334 15.71 -0.08 5.73
CA THR A 334 15.86 -0.78 7.02
C THR A 334 16.83 -1.95 6.90
N VAL A 335 16.68 -2.77 5.85
CA VAL A 335 17.58 -3.88 5.56
C VAL A 335 18.98 -3.38 5.25
N LEU A 336 19.13 -2.33 4.43
CA LEU A 336 20.42 -1.72 4.10
C LEU A 336 21.18 -1.29 5.36
N PHE A 337 20.53 -0.55 6.27
CA PHE A 337 21.17 -0.09 7.51
C PHE A 337 21.48 -1.25 8.47
N SER A 338 20.57 -2.23 8.58
CA SER A 338 20.81 -3.41 9.42
C SER A 338 22.02 -4.22 8.92
N GLN A 339 22.14 -4.43 7.61
CA GLN A 339 23.25 -5.13 6.99
C GLN A 339 24.55 -4.32 7.05
N GLY A 340 24.47 -3.00 6.89
CA GLY A 340 25.61 -2.10 7.09
C GLY A 340 26.19 -2.22 8.50
N SER A 341 25.31 -2.24 9.52
CA SER A 341 25.71 -2.50 10.91
C SER A 341 26.33 -3.89 11.08
N GLY A 342 25.75 -4.92 10.45
CA GLY A 342 26.32 -6.26 10.41
C GLY A 342 27.74 -6.28 9.84
N ILE A 343 27.95 -5.73 8.64
CA ILE A 343 29.25 -5.64 7.98
C ILE A 343 30.26 -4.91 8.88
N TYR A 344 29.86 -3.80 9.49
CA TYR A 344 30.73 -3.06 10.41
C TYR A 344 31.15 -3.90 11.62
N ASN A 345 30.21 -4.58 12.27
CA ASN A 345 30.51 -5.39 13.46
C ASN A 345 31.32 -6.65 13.12
N TYR A 346 30.96 -7.38 12.06
CA TYR A 346 31.66 -8.58 11.62
C TYR A 346 33.04 -8.27 11.00
N SER A 347 33.25 -7.09 10.42
CA SER A 347 34.57 -6.66 9.93
C SER A 347 35.55 -6.40 11.08
N LYS A 348 35.09 -5.83 12.21
CA LYS A 348 35.93 -5.64 13.42
C LYS A 348 36.50 -6.95 13.96
N ILE A 349 35.72 -8.02 13.91
CA ILE A 349 36.16 -9.36 14.34
C ILE A 349 36.82 -10.18 13.22
N LYS A 350 37.12 -9.55 12.06
CA LYS A 350 37.76 -10.16 10.88
C LYS A 350 37.06 -11.44 10.40
N PHE A 351 35.74 -11.50 10.53
CA PHE A 351 34.94 -12.68 10.18
C PHE A 351 34.51 -12.70 8.71
N ILE A 352 34.69 -11.59 7.97
CA ILE A 352 34.21 -11.44 6.60
C ILE A 352 35.28 -11.85 5.58
N SER A 353 34.92 -12.78 4.70
CA SER A 353 35.67 -13.04 3.46
C SER A 353 35.25 -12.04 2.37
N TRP A 354 36.03 -10.98 2.19
CA TRP A 354 35.71 -9.90 1.25
C TRP A 354 35.61 -10.36 -0.21
N LYS A 355 36.48 -11.29 -0.64
CA LYS A 355 36.43 -11.83 -2.01
C LYS A 355 35.10 -12.55 -2.28
N LEU A 356 34.65 -13.38 -1.34
CA LEU A 356 33.38 -14.10 -1.46
C LEU A 356 32.19 -13.13 -1.36
N GLY A 357 32.23 -12.21 -0.39
CA GLY A 357 31.15 -11.24 -0.16
C GLY A 357 30.92 -10.34 -1.37
N VAL A 358 31.97 -9.78 -1.95
CA VAL A 358 31.86 -8.95 -3.17
C VAL A 358 31.40 -9.79 -4.37
N GLY A 359 31.94 -11.00 -4.55
CA GLY A 359 31.53 -11.88 -5.64
C GLY A 359 30.05 -12.23 -5.61
N ILE A 360 29.53 -12.65 -4.45
CA ILE A 360 28.10 -12.93 -4.27
C ILE A 360 27.27 -11.64 -4.38
N GLY A 361 27.75 -10.53 -3.82
CA GLY A 361 27.07 -9.24 -3.90
C GLY A 361 26.86 -8.77 -5.33
N LEU A 362 27.88 -8.88 -6.20
CA LEU A 362 27.76 -8.55 -7.61
C LEU A 362 26.78 -9.49 -8.34
N ALA A 363 26.81 -10.79 -8.04
CA ALA A 363 25.84 -11.73 -8.59
C ALA A 363 24.40 -11.38 -8.17
N MET A 364 24.19 -10.92 -6.93
CA MET A 364 22.89 -10.45 -6.44
C MET A 364 22.44 -9.17 -7.16
N VAL A 365 23.34 -8.21 -7.40
CA VAL A 365 23.03 -6.99 -8.18
C VAL A 365 22.59 -7.36 -9.60
N LEU A 366 23.33 -8.24 -10.27
CA LEU A 366 22.96 -8.74 -11.60
C LEU A 366 21.60 -9.44 -11.56
N GLY A 367 21.36 -10.30 -10.57
CA GLY A 367 20.07 -10.95 -10.35
C GLY A 367 18.92 -9.97 -10.13
N GLY A 368 19.16 -8.88 -9.40
CA GLY A 368 18.18 -7.81 -9.15
C GLY A 368 17.80 -7.00 -10.40
N ILE A 369 18.72 -6.90 -11.37
CA ILE A 369 18.47 -6.24 -12.66
C ILE A 369 17.78 -7.20 -13.64
N ILE A 370 18.24 -8.46 -13.69
CA ILE A 370 17.74 -9.47 -14.63
C ILE A 370 16.35 -9.97 -14.21
N GLY A 371 16.13 -10.16 -12.91
CA GLY A 371 14.91 -10.75 -12.33
C GLY A 371 13.61 -10.08 -12.80
N PRO A 372 13.46 -8.75 -12.68
CA PRO A 372 12.27 -8.04 -13.18
C PRO A 372 11.99 -8.32 -14.66
N GLY A 373 13.02 -8.37 -15.50
CA GLY A 373 12.91 -8.75 -16.92
C GLY A 373 12.39 -10.16 -17.16
N LEU A 374 12.83 -11.14 -16.37
CA LEU A 374 12.33 -12.52 -16.49
C LEU A 374 10.89 -12.64 -16.01
N THR A 375 10.51 -11.92 -14.95
CA THR A 375 9.14 -11.93 -14.42
C THR A 375 8.09 -11.30 -15.34
N GLU A 376 8.49 -10.64 -16.42
CA GLU A 376 7.54 -10.21 -17.47
C GLU A 376 7.04 -11.36 -18.35
N LYS A 377 7.84 -12.42 -18.46
CA LYS A 377 7.55 -13.60 -19.30
C LYS A 377 6.79 -14.69 -18.54
N ILE A 378 6.59 -14.50 -17.24
CA ILE A 378 5.99 -15.47 -16.33
C ILE A 378 4.78 -14.81 -15.67
N THR A 379 3.65 -15.50 -15.61
CA THR A 379 2.46 -15.01 -14.91
C THR A 379 2.67 -15.02 -13.40
N MET A 380 1.91 -14.20 -12.67
CA MET A 380 2.04 -14.14 -11.21
C MET A 380 1.70 -15.48 -10.53
N ASP A 381 0.81 -16.29 -11.13
CA ASP A 381 0.44 -17.59 -10.58
C ASP A 381 1.55 -18.63 -10.80
N GLU A 382 2.17 -18.65 -11.98
CA GLU A 382 3.36 -19.48 -12.25
C GLU A 382 4.53 -19.08 -11.34
N PHE A 383 4.76 -17.78 -11.15
CA PHE A 383 5.80 -17.30 -10.24
C PHE A 383 5.58 -17.81 -8.81
N LYS A 384 4.36 -17.66 -8.27
CA LYS A 384 4.03 -18.16 -6.93
C LYS A 384 4.20 -19.68 -6.81
N TRP A 385 3.80 -20.41 -7.85
CA TRP A 385 3.92 -21.87 -7.88
C TRP A 385 5.38 -22.32 -7.86
N VAL A 386 6.23 -21.76 -8.74
CA VAL A 386 7.67 -22.04 -8.78
C VAL A 386 8.36 -21.62 -7.49
N PHE A 387 8.09 -20.40 -7.02
CA PHE A 387 8.69 -19.87 -5.79
C PHE A 387 8.29 -20.70 -4.56
N GLY A 388 7.03 -21.15 -4.48
CA GLY A 388 6.55 -22.04 -3.43
C GLY A 388 7.33 -23.36 -3.37
N TRP A 389 7.56 -24.01 -4.51
CA TRP A 389 8.38 -25.22 -4.58
C TRP A 389 9.83 -24.99 -4.18
N ILE A 390 10.42 -23.87 -4.60
CA ILE A 390 11.78 -23.50 -4.19
C ILE A 390 11.88 -23.38 -2.66
N LEU A 391 10.89 -22.73 -2.01
CA LEU A 391 10.87 -22.60 -0.55
C LEU A 391 10.72 -23.95 0.15
N ILE A 392 9.88 -24.86 -0.36
CA ILE A 392 9.72 -26.21 0.20
C ILE A 392 11.02 -27.00 0.09
N VAL A 393 11.68 -26.97 -1.07
CA VAL A 393 12.97 -27.65 -1.27
C VAL A 393 14.04 -27.06 -0.36
N LEU A 394 14.12 -25.74 -0.24
CA LEU A 394 15.06 -25.08 0.68
C LEU A 394 14.79 -25.46 2.14
N ALA A 395 13.53 -25.47 2.58
CA ALA A 395 13.16 -25.90 3.93
C ALA A 395 13.56 -27.35 4.19
N ALA A 396 13.29 -28.26 3.23
CA ALA A 396 13.67 -29.66 3.33
C ALA A 396 15.20 -29.85 3.36
N LEU A 397 15.94 -29.11 2.53
CA LEU A 397 17.41 -29.13 2.52
C LEU A 397 17.99 -28.62 3.84
N MET A 398 17.48 -27.50 4.36
CA MET A 398 17.93 -26.97 5.66
C MET A 398 17.62 -27.93 6.80
N PHE A 399 16.46 -28.59 6.77
CA PHE A 399 16.08 -29.61 7.76
C PHE A 399 16.95 -30.88 7.66
N TRP A 400 17.30 -31.30 6.46
CA TRP A 400 18.24 -32.42 6.28
C TRP A 400 19.64 -32.04 6.79
N GLN A 401 20.11 -30.83 6.50
CA GLN A 401 21.42 -30.36 6.98
C GLN A 401 21.53 -30.29 8.51
N THR A 402 20.41 -30.13 9.23
CA THR A 402 20.38 -30.18 10.70
C THR A 402 20.26 -31.59 11.28
N THR A 403 20.10 -32.62 10.45
CA THR A 403 19.97 -34.02 10.90
C THR A 403 21.34 -34.58 11.31
N PRO A 404 21.45 -35.33 12.44
CA PRO A 404 22.74 -35.80 12.98
C PRO A 404 23.56 -36.67 12.01
N GLY A 405 22.92 -37.40 11.10
CA GLY A 405 23.61 -38.20 10.08
C GLY A 405 24.36 -37.40 9.02
N TYR A 406 23.95 -36.17 8.73
CA TYR A 406 24.62 -35.28 7.76
C TYR A 406 25.82 -34.58 8.41
N LEU A 407 25.62 -34.02 9.60
CA LEU A 407 26.66 -33.40 10.43
C LEU A 407 27.81 -34.38 10.79
N ALA A 408 27.49 -35.67 10.93
CA ALA A 408 28.49 -36.70 11.19
C ALA A 408 29.42 -37.01 10.00
N LYS A 409 28.97 -36.77 8.76
CA LYS A 409 29.76 -37.06 7.54
C LYS A 409 30.61 -35.89 7.05
N ASN A 410 30.23 -34.65 7.35
CA ASN A 410 30.93 -33.46 6.85
C ASN A 410 32.08 -33.00 7.76
N LYS A 411 33.30 -33.42 7.44
CA LYS A 411 34.54 -33.07 8.17
C LYS A 411 34.76 -31.55 8.35
N LYS A 412 34.30 -30.72 7.40
CA LYS A 412 34.39 -29.24 7.49
C LYS A 412 33.44 -28.66 8.54
N GLU A 413 32.21 -29.17 8.65
CA GLU A 413 31.24 -28.73 9.65
C GLU A 413 31.67 -29.16 11.06
N GLN A 414 32.27 -30.34 11.21
CA GLN A 414 32.85 -30.77 12.48
C GLN A 414 34.02 -29.89 12.92
N ALA A 415 34.91 -29.49 11.99
CA ALA A 415 36.00 -28.58 12.29
C ALA A 415 35.48 -27.20 12.72
N ILE A 416 34.46 -26.68 12.03
CA ILE A 416 33.78 -25.42 12.38
C ILE A 416 33.12 -25.53 13.76
N LEU A 417 32.36 -26.60 14.03
CA LEU A 417 31.72 -26.85 15.33
C LEU A 417 32.75 -26.95 16.46
N LYS A 418 33.88 -27.61 16.22
CA LYS A 418 34.95 -27.78 17.21
C LYS A 418 35.66 -26.45 17.50
N GLU A 419 35.89 -25.62 16.48
CA GLU A 419 36.47 -24.28 16.64
C GLU A 419 35.50 -23.31 17.33
N PHE A 420 34.21 -23.33 16.97
CA PHE A 420 33.18 -22.53 17.63
C PHE A 420 33.02 -22.90 19.11
N LYS A 421 32.97 -24.20 19.44
CA LYS A 421 32.91 -24.67 20.84
C LYS A 421 34.14 -24.23 21.63
N LYS A 422 35.34 -24.38 21.05
CA LYS A 422 36.59 -23.93 21.69
C LYS A 422 36.57 -22.43 21.99
N ARG A 423 36.18 -21.58 21.03
CA ARG A 423 36.09 -20.13 21.22
C ARG A 423 34.99 -19.74 22.24
N ALA A 424 33.88 -20.47 22.27
CA ALA A 424 32.81 -20.24 23.24
C ALA A 424 33.25 -20.60 24.67
N GLU A 425 33.98 -21.70 24.85
CA GLU A 425 34.56 -22.10 26.14
C GLU A 425 35.64 -21.12 26.63
N GLU A 426 36.51 -20.64 25.74
CA GLU A 426 37.50 -19.61 26.05
C GLU A 426 36.82 -18.30 26.49
N ALA A 427 35.74 -17.89 25.81
CA ALA A 427 34.97 -16.71 26.19
C ALA A 427 34.18 -16.89 27.50
N ALA A 428 33.71 -18.10 27.81
CA ALA A 428 33.05 -18.42 29.07
C ALA A 428 34.03 -18.39 30.25
N LYS A 429 35.24 -18.95 30.07
CA LYS A 429 36.32 -18.88 31.07
C LYS A 429 36.79 -17.45 31.32
N ALA A 430 36.90 -16.62 30.28
CA ALA A 430 37.25 -15.21 30.40
C ALA A 430 36.16 -14.33 31.05
N LYS A 431 34.94 -14.84 31.24
CA LYS A 431 33.86 -14.18 32.02
C LYS A 431 33.80 -14.64 33.48
N GLN A 432 34.46 -15.76 33.80
CA GLN A 432 34.53 -16.33 35.15
C GLN A 432 35.82 -15.93 35.89
N ALA A 433 36.84 -15.46 35.16
CA ALA A 433 38.01 -14.75 35.68
C ALA A 433 37.78 -13.24 35.66
#